data_AF-A0A6G0U509-F1
#
_entry.id   AF-A0A6G0U509-F1
#
_cell.length_a   1.000
_cell.length_b   1.000
_cell.length_c   1.000
_cell.angle_alpha   90.00
_cell.angle_beta   90.00
_cell.angle_gamma   90.00
#
_symmetry.space_group_name_H-M   'P 1'
#
loop_
_entity.id
_entity.type
_entity.pdbx_description
1 polymer ?
#
loop_
_entity_poly.entity_id
_entity_poly.type
_entity_poly.pdbx_seq_one_letter_code
_entity_poly.pdbx_strand_id
1 'polypeptide(L)'
;MNKNVASTVHKNANGANNWIKFMNALPPPTSNLNNAVVQKPEKKDIEVVAIDCEMVGIHPDGQGNMLARVSIVNSKGETIYDKFVKPTEQVTDYRTPVSGIRPEDIEHGEVFIKVKKEVTQILRNKLLVGHALEHDLRVLRISHPKHMIRDTSTYWQFKQLTEGRTPGLKRLTLHFLGASIQEGEHSSVQDAKAALQLYMLARKDWELLLKKRRSRPRNGNKPHGSQRKHK
;
A
#
# COMPACT_ATOMS: atom_id res chain seq x y z
N MET A 1 -53.76 -64.56 -17.90
CA MET A 1 -54.14 -64.51 -19.33
C MET A 1 -54.00 -63.08 -19.84
N ASN A 2 -53.20 -62.87 -20.90
CA ASN A 2 -53.03 -61.72 -21.83
C ASN A 2 -53.17 -60.26 -21.32
N LYS A 3 -52.10 -59.45 -21.31
CA LYS A 3 -51.50 -58.61 -22.40
C LYS A 3 -52.06 -57.17 -22.46
N ASN A 4 -51.24 -56.19 -22.08
CA ASN A 4 -50.80 -55.03 -22.89
C ASN A 4 -50.33 -53.86 -22.00
N VAL A 5 -49.16 -53.30 -22.33
CA VAL A 5 -48.52 -52.17 -21.66
C VAL A 5 -48.34 -51.07 -22.70
N ALA A 6 -48.86 -49.86 -22.44
CA ALA A 6 -48.41 -48.60 -23.04
C ALA A 6 -48.89 -47.36 -22.26
N SER A 7 -47.92 -46.50 -21.93
CA SER A 7 -47.93 -45.01 -21.81
C SER A 7 -49.12 -44.24 -21.20
N THR A 8 -48.85 -43.31 -20.27
CA THR A 8 -48.83 -41.84 -20.51
C THR A 8 -48.65 -41.05 -19.20
N VAL A 9 -47.85 -39.98 -19.28
CA VAL A 9 -47.53 -38.99 -18.24
C VAL A 9 -48.52 -37.82 -18.28
N HIS A 10 -48.97 -37.32 -17.12
CA HIS A 10 -49.61 -36.00 -17.01
C HIS A 10 -49.03 -35.17 -15.84
N LYS A 11 -48.60 -33.95 -16.16
CA LYS A 11 -48.39 -32.82 -15.24
C LYS A 11 -49.10 -31.60 -15.85
N ASN A 12 -49.99 -30.95 -15.10
CA ASN A 12 -50.66 -29.70 -15.47
C ASN A 12 -49.99 -28.49 -14.80
N ALA A 13 -49.91 -27.39 -15.55
CA ALA A 13 -49.45 -26.07 -15.16
C ALA A 13 -50.63 -25.08 -15.13
N ASN A 14 -50.53 -23.98 -14.36
CA ASN A 14 -51.02 -22.62 -14.72
C ASN A 14 -50.83 -21.60 -13.57
N GLY A 15 -50.09 -20.52 -13.82
CA GLY A 15 -49.83 -19.44 -12.85
C GLY A 15 -49.26 -18.16 -13.46
N ALA A 16 -49.81 -17.66 -14.56
CA ALA A 16 -49.21 -16.58 -15.36
C ALA A 16 -50.06 -15.30 -15.58
N ASN A 17 -51.14 -15.05 -14.83
CA ASN A 17 -52.09 -13.97 -15.18
C ASN A 17 -52.19 -12.76 -14.23
N ASN A 18 -51.19 -12.44 -13.41
CA ASN A 18 -51.28 -11.30 -12.47
C ASN A 18 -50.36 -10.09 -12.74
N TRP A 19 -49.53 -10.13 -13.79
CA TRP A 19 -48.55 -9.06 -14.07
C TRP A 19 -49.10 -7.91 -14.93
N ILE A 20 -50.04 -8.21 -15.82
CA ILE A 20 -50.59 -7.23 -16.79
C ILE A 20 -51.44 -6.16 -16.08
N LYS A 21 -52.06 -6.51 -14.95
CA LYS A 21 -52.90 -5.57 -14.18
C LYS A 21 -52.08 -4.50 -13.43
N PHE A 22 -50.81 -4.77 -13.12
CA PHE A 22 -49.94 -3.85 -12.41
C PHE A 22 -49.36 -2.74 -13.29
N MET A 23 -49.19 -2.99 -14.61
CA MET A 23 -48.57 -1.99 -15.51
C MET A 23 -49.51 -0.86 -15.93
N ASN A 24 -50.83 -1.07 -15.89
CA ASN A 24 -51.81 -0.08 -16.37
C ASN A 24 -52.20 0.97 -15.33
N ALA A 25 -51.59 0.97 -14.13
CA ALA A 25 -51.91 1.89 -13.03
C ALA A 25 -50.87 3.02 -12.83
N LEU A 26 -49.87 3.15 -13.71
CA LEU A 26 -48.88 4.24 -13.62
C LEU A 26 -49.29 5.43 -14.49
N PRO A 27 -49.25 6.67 -13.97
CA PRO A 27 -49.52 7.86 -14.78
C PRO A 27 -48.44 8.01 -15.87
N PRO A 28 -48.78 8.55 -17.05
CA PRO A 28 -47.83 8.72 -18.15
C PRO A 28 -46.69 9.66 -17.73
N PRO A 29 -45.45 9.42 -18.20
CA PRO A 29 -44.31 10.25 -17.85
C PRO A 29 -44.50 11.64 -18.44
N THR A 30 -44.64 12.66 -17.58
CA THR A 30 -44.57 14.06 -17.97
C THR A 30 -43.15 14.38 -18.39
N SER A 31 -42.96 14.71 -19.67
CA SER A 31 -41.69 15.17 -20.23
C SER A 31 -41.28 16.51 -19.60
N ASN A 32 -40.33 16.46 -18.66
CA ASN A 32 -39.46 17.58 -18.36
C ASN A 32 -38.01 17.12 -18.44
N LEU A 33 -37.40 17.41 -19.59
CA LEU A 33 -35.97 17.31 -19.84
C LEU A 33 -35.24 18.35 -18.99
N ASN A 34 -34.85 17.96 -17.78
CA ASN A 34 -33.75 18.63 -17.09
C ASN A 34 -32.61 17.63 -16.99
N ASN A 35 -31.48 17.99 -17.60
CA ASN A 35 -30.20 17.29 -17.60
C ASN A 35 -29.83 16.78 -16.19
N ALA A 36 -30.19 15.54 -15.88
CA ALA A 36 -29.52 14.78 -14.84
C ALA A 36 -28.17 14.34 -15.41
N VAL A 37 -27.20 15.27 -15.40
CA VAL A 37 -25.80 14.91 -15.56
C VAL A 37 -25.51 13.90 -14.45
N VAL A 38 -25.43 12.62 -14.82
CA VAL A 38 -24.88 11.59 -13.94
C VAL A 38 -23.43 12.01 -13.69
N GLN A 39 -23.20 12.75 -12.62
CA GLN A 39 -21.86 13.11 -12.21
C GLN A 39 -21.15 11.80 -11.89
N LYS A 40 -20.19 11.42 -12.74
CA LYS A 40 -19.20 10.40 -12.38
C LYS A 40 -18.66 10.80 -11.01
N PRO A 41 -18.57 9.88 -10.03
CA PRO A 41 -18.02 10.22 -8.73
C PRO A 41 -16.65 10.86 -8.97
N GLU A 42 -16.47 12.09 -8.47
CA GLU A 42 -15.18 12.77 -8.53
C GLU A 42 -14.12 11.81 -7.98
N LYS A 43 -13.10 11.54 -8.80
CA LYS A 43 -11.95 10.77 -8.32
C LYS A 43 -11.28 11.63 -7.26
N LYS A 44 -11.60 11.37 -6.00
CA LYS A 44 -10.84 11.93 -4.88
C LYS A 44 -9.38 11.57 -5.08
N ASP A 45 -8.53 12.59 -5.20
CA ASP A 45 -7.10 12.36 -5.30
C ASP A 45 -6.62 11.63 -4.06
N ILE A 46 -5.88 10.54 -4.27
CA ILE A 46 -5.30 9.78 -3.17
C ILE A 46 -4.16 10.64 -2.60
N GLU A 47 -4.33 11.03 -1.33
CA GLU A 47 -3.29 11.75 -0.61
C GLU A 47 -2.05 10.90 -0.42
N VAL A 48 -0.89 11.54 -0.49
CA VAL A 48 0.43 10.91 -0.40
C VAL A 48 1.11 11.35 0.89
N VAL A 49 1.70 10.40 1.61
CA VAL A 49 2.58 10.64 2.75
C VAL A 49 3.83 9.80 2.60
N ALA A 50 4.95 10.29 3.13
CA ALA A 50 6.17 9.50 3.26
C ALA A 50 6.55 9.33 4.73
N ILE A 51 7.12 8.18 5.05
CA ILE A 51 7.52 7.81 6.40
C ILE A 51 8.97 7.32 6.39
N ASP A 52 9.65 7.55 7.50
CA ASP A 52 10.91 6.91 7.83
C ASP A 52 11.03 6.80 9.36
N CYS A 53 11.72 5.78 9.84
CA CYS A 53 11.90 5.47 11.25
C CYS A 53 13.38 5.27 11.59
N GLU A 54 13.78 5.80 12.75
CA GLU A 54 15.04 5.41 13.38
C GLU A 54 14.80 4.29 14.39
N MET A 55 15.76 3.38 14.48
CA MET A 55 15.68 2.22 15.37
C MET A 55 16.90 2.10 16.27
N VAL A 56 16.66 1.55 17.45
CA VAL A 56 17.69 1.10 18.39
C VAL A 56 17.74 -0.42 18.44
N GLY A 57 18.90 -0.94 18.83
CA GLY A 57 19.19 -2.34 19.11
C GLY A 57 18.64 -2.78 20.46
N ILE A 58 17.98 -3.94 20.46
CA ILE A 58 17.53 -4.66 21.66
C ILE A 58 18.08 -6.10 21.64
N HIS A 59 17.93 -6.78 22.77
CA HIS A 59 18.49 -8.12 23.06
C HIS A 59 20.02 -8.11 23.24
N PRO A 60 20.63 -9.14 23.86
CA PRO A 60 22.05 -9.13 24.23
C PRO A 60 23.02 -8.82 23.08
N ASP A 61 22.70 -9.27 21.86
CA ASP A 61 23.55 -9.07 20.68
C ASP A 61 23.19 -7.82 19.86
N GLY A 62 22.25 -6.99 20.32
CA GLY A 62 21.79 -5.77 19.62
C GLY A 62 21.04 -6.01 18.30
N GLN A 63 20.79 -7.27 17.93
CA GLN A 63 20.20 -7.66 16.65
C GLN A 63 18.69 -7.38 16.56
N GLY A 64 17.99 -7.29 17.70
CA GLY A 64 16.60 -6.89 17.70
C GLY A 64 16.47 -5.42 17.32
N ASN A 65 15.37 -5.03 16.66
CA ASN A 65 15.12 -3.65 16.27
C ASN A 65 13.88 -3.14 17.00
N MET A 66 14.00 -2.00 17.67
CA MET A 66 12.87 -1.31 18.28
C MET A 66 12.81 0.14 17.80
N LEU A 67 11.59 0.64 17.61
CA LEU A 67 11.35 2.01 17.17
C LEU A 67 11.86 3.00 18.22
N ALA A 68 12.62 4.00 17.76
CA ALA A 68 13.12 5.09 18.59
C ALA A 68 12.68 6.47 18.10
N ARG A 69 12.48 6.66 16.80
CA ARG A 69 11.89 7.88 16.22
C ARG A 69 11.09 7.52 14.98
N VAL A 70 10.00 8.24 14.73
CA VAL A 70 9.24 8.13 13.48
C VAL A 70 8.93 9.53 12.95
N SER A 71 9.17 9.72 11.65
CA SER A 71 8.90 10.96 10.94
C SER A 71 7.95 10.70 9.77
N ILE A 72 6.92 11.53 9.62
CA ILE A 72 5.99 11.51 8.50
C ILE A 72 5.93 12.90 7.87
N VAL A 73 6.05 12.94 6.54
CA VAL A 73 5.88 14.16 5.75
C VAL A 73 4.70 14.03 4.80
N ASN A 74 4.02 15.15 4.53
CA ASN A 74 2.93 15.21 3.58
C ASN A 74 3.43 15.29 2.12
N SER A 75 2.51 15.38 1.15
CA SER A 75 2.84 15.44 -0.28
C SER A 75 3.66 16.67 -0.71
N LYS A 76 3.71 17.73 0.12
CA LYS A 76 4.54 18.92 -0.10
C LYS A 76 5.94 18.79 0.53
N GLY A 77 6.20 17.71 1.26
CA GLY A 77 7.43 17.52 2.02
C GLY A 77 7.43 18.28 3.36
N GLU A 78 6.29 18.76 3.83
CA GLU A 78 6.16 19.37 5.16
C GLU A 78 6.06 18.25 6.21
N THR A 79 6.81 18.38 7.31
CA THR A 79 6.77 17.42 8.42
C THR A 79 5.46 17.57 9.17
N ILE A 80 4.66 16.51 9.20
CA ILE A 80 3.35 16.48 9.86
C ILE A 80 3.34 15.61 11.13
N TYR A 81 4.36 14.79 11.31
CA TYR A 81 4.57 13.98 12.49
C TYR A 81 6.07 13.74 12.66
N ASP A 82 6.61 13.98 13.84
CA ASP A 82 8.00 13.71 14.19
C ASP A 82 8.07 13.51 15.70
N LYS A 83 8.27 12.26 16.13
CA LYS A 83 8.27 11.92 17.55
C LYS A 83 9.34 10.90 17.87
N PHE A 84 10.05 11.14 18.96
CA PHE A 84 10.80 10.11 19.67
C PHE A 84 9.84 9.17 20.41
N VAL A 85 10.24 7.92 20.54
CA VAL A 85 9.43 6.83 21.07
C VAL A 85 10.20 6.13 22.17
N LYS A 86 9.57 5.95 23.32
CA LYS A 86 10.16 5.21 24.43
C LYS A 86 10.12 3.70 24.13
N PRO A 87 11.28 3.00 24.07
CA PRO A 87 11.32 1.56 23.90
C PRO A 87 10.61 0.81 25.03
N THR A 88 9.99 -0.31 24.69
CA THR A 88 9.34 -1.20 25.65
C THR A 88 10.29 -2.27 26.21
N GLU A 89 11.49 -2.37 25.67
CA GLU A 89 12.55 -3.30 26.06
C GLU A 89 13.84 -2.54 26.34
N GLN A 90 14.77 -3.17 27.08
CA GLN A 90 16.07 -2.58 27.36
C GLN A 90 16.87 -2.39 26.08
N VAL A 91 17.31 -1.16 25.85
CA VAL A 91 18.20 -0.82 24.73
C VAL A 91 19.61 -1.31 25.06
N THR A 92 20.19 -2.08 24.14
CA THR A 92 21.57 -2.60 24.24
C THR A 92 22.52 -1.90 23.28
N ASP A 93 22.01 -1.32 22.20
CA ASP A 93 22.78 -0.53 21.24
C ASP A 93 21.94 0.61 20.68
N TYR A 94 22.36 1.86 20.86
CA TYR A 94 21.65 3.02 20.33
C TYR A 94 21.86 3.22 18.83
N ARG A 95 22.93 2.64 18.28
CA ARG A 95 23.33 2.79 16.87
C ARG A 95 23.53 4.23 16.45
N THR A 96 23.88 5.09 17.40
CA THR A 96 23.86 6.55 17.19
C THR A 96 24.62 7.05 15.96
N PRO A 97 25.80 6.51 15.60
CA PRO A 97 26.50 6.94 14.39
C PRO A 97 25.67 6.80 13.11
N VAL A 98 24.65 5.93 13.12
CA VAL A 98 23.68 5.76 12.05
C VAL A 98 22.37 6.43 12.41
N SER A 99 21.75 6.09 13.55
CA SER A 99 20.37 6.48 13.88
C SER A 99 20.20 7.91 14.40
N GLY A 100 21.28 8.54 14.88
CA GLY A 100 21.23 9.82 15.59
C GLY A 100 20.51 9.77 16.95
N ILE A 101 20.12 8.59 17.44
CA ILE A 101 19.39 8.44 18.71
C ILE A 101 20.35 8.38 19.90
N ARG A 102 20.09 9.21 20.91
CA ARG A 102 20.74 9.18 22.22
C ARG A 102 19.79 8.67 23.32
N PRO A 103 20.32 8.22 24.49
CA PRO A 103 19.50 7.85 25.64
C PRO A 103 18.46 8.91 26.05
N GLU A 104 18.89 10.17 26.11
CA GLU A 104 18.06 11.32 26.52
C GLU A 104 16.87 11.58 25.59
N ASP A 105 17.00 11.26 24.29
CA ASP A 105 15.95 11.44 23.29
C ASP A 105 14.74 10.53 23.57
N ILE A 106 15.02 9.30 24.00
CA ILE A 106 14.01 8.24 24.17
C ILE A 106 13.55 8.07 25.61
N GLU A 107 14.30 8.59 26.59
CA GLU A 107 13.90 8.63 28.00
C GLU A 107 12.54 9.34 28.18
N HIS A 108 12.41 10.47 27.49
CA HIS A 108 11.21 11.32 27.43
C HIS A 108 10.35 11.05 26.19
N GLY A 109 10.68 10.01 25.43
CA GLY A 109 9.96 9.62 24.23
C GLY A 109 8.50 9.25 24.51
N GLU A 110 7.67 9.35 23.49
CA GLU A 110 6.25 9.03 23.59
C GLU A 110 6.01 7.53 23.71
N VAL A 111 4.90 7.16 24.37
CA VAL A 111 4.56 5.75 24.59
C VAL A 111 4.23 5.08 23.25
N PHE A 112 4.90 3.95 22.95
CA PHE A 112 4.78 3.24 21.67
C PHE A 112 3.33 3.01 21.20
N ILE A 113 2.43 2.62 22.10
CA ILE A 113 1.02 2.37 21.75
C ILE A 113 0.30 3.62 21.25
N LYS A 114 0.60 4.79 21.83
CA LYS A 114 0.06 6.08 21.39
C LYS A 114 0.59 6.42 20.00
N VAL A 115 1.91 6.31 19.80
CA VAL A 115 2.55 6.57 18.51
C VAL A 115 2.02 5.66 17.42
N LYS A 116 1.94 4.34 17.67
CA LYS A 116 1.36 3.37 16.75
C LYS A 116 -0.06 3.74 16.31
N LYS A 117 -0.92 4.15 17.26
CA LYS A 117 -2.30 4.57 16.98
C LYS A 117 -2.34 5.83 16.11
N GLU A 118 -1.55 6.84 16.45
CA GLU A 118 -1.45 8.10 15.71
C GLU A 118 -0.94 7.86 14.28
N VAL A 119 0.17 7.13 14.12
CA VAL A 119 0.72 6.76 12.81
C VAL A 119 -0.31 5.99 11.99
N THR A 120 -0.94 4.95 12.55
CA THR A 120 -1.97 4.17 11.83
C THR A 120 -3.11 5.06 11.31
N GLN A 121 -3.53 6.04 12.12
CA GLN A 121 -4.58 6.97 11.74
C GLN A 121 -4.12 7.94 10.63
N ILE A 122 -2.89 8.44 10.71
CA ILE A 122 -2.30 9.32 9.69
C ILE A 122 -2.18 8.59 8.34
N LEU A 123 -1.74 7.32 8.35
CA LEU A 123 -1.54 6.54 7.13
C LEU A 123 -2.86 6.07 6.47
N ARG A 124 -3.97 6.10 7.20
CA ARG A 124 -5.25 5.55 6.76
C ARG A 124 -5.72 6.16 5.44
N ASN A 125 -6.02 5.31 4.46
CA ASN A 125 -6.48 5.69 3.12
C ASN A 125 -5.52 6.62 2.35
N LYS A 126 -4.23 6.62 2.70
CA LYS A 126 -3.19 7.38 1.99
C LYS A 126 -2.22 6.46 1.28
N LEU A 127 -1.66 6.93 0.17
CA LEU A 127 -0.54 6.28 -0.50
C LEU A 127 0.71 6.51 0.35
N LEU A 128 1.37 5.41 0.72
CA LEU A 128 2.55 5.41 1.57
C LEU A 128 3.80 5.31 0.71
N VAL A 129 4.70 6.28 0.87
CA VAL A 129 6.02 6.32 0.24
C VAL A 129 7.09 6.10 1.31
N GLY A 130 8.21 5.49 0.92
CA GLY A 130 9.39 5.37 1.77
C GLY A 130 10.50 4.61 1.08
N HIS A 131 11.49 4.17 1.85
CA HIS A 131 12.63 3.42 1.36
C HIS A 131 12.88 2.20 2.26
N ALA A 132 12.70 1.00 1.71
CA ALA A 132 12.78 -0.26 2.46
C ALA A 132 11.75 -0.35 3.60
N LEU A 133 10.50 0.04 3.29
CA LEU A 133 9.36 0.21 4.22
C LEU A 133 9.02 -1.03 5.05
N GLU A 134 9.51 -2.20 4.66
CA GLU A 134 9.34 -3.42 5.44
C GLU A 134 9.93 -3.27 6.85
N HIS A 135 11.05 -2.57 6.99
CA HIS A 135 11.70 -2.34 8.28
C HIS A 135 10.85 -1.42 9.18
N ASP A 136 10.39 -0.28 8.65
CA ASP A 136 9.54 0.68 9.35
C ASP A 136 8.23 0.05 9.83
N LEU A 137 7.51 -0.60 8.91
CA LEU A 137 6.21 -1.21 9.21
C LEU A 137 6.34 -2.34 10.25
N ARG A 138 7.46 -3.08 10.23
CA ARG A 138 7.75 -4.14 11.20
C ARG A 138 7.95 -3.57 12.60
N VAL A 139 8.77 -2.53 12.77
CA VAL A 139 9.01 -1.93 14.11
C VAL A 139 7.80 -1.17 14.63
N LEU A 140 7.00 -0.56 13.75
CA LEU A 140 5.70 0.04 14.10
C LEU A 140 4.62 -1.01 14.41
N ARG A 141 4.84 -2.28 14.06
CA ARG A 141 3.88 -3.40 14.20
C ARG A 141 2.55 -3.10 13.49
N ILE A 142 2.61 -2.52 12.29
CA ILE A 142 1.45 -2.19 11.45
C ILE A 142 1.58 -2.79 10.05
N SER A 143 0.50 -2.84 9.31
CA SER A 143 0.50 -3.22 7.88
C SER A 143 -0.18 -2.13 7.06
N HIS A 144 0.23 -2.01 5.79
CA HIS A 144 -0.39 -1.09 4.83
C HIS A 144 -0.79 -1.85 3.56
N PRO A 145 -1.90 -1.51 2.89
CA PRO A 145 -2.32 -2.23 1.68
C PRO A 145 -1.22 -2.17 0.61
N LYS A 146 -0.75 -3.34 0.14
CA LYS A 146 0.36 -3.44 -0.82
C LYS A 146 0.19 -2.56 -2.07
N HIS A 147 -1.04 -2.39 -2.52
CA HIS A 147 -1.36 -1.59 -3.70
C HIS A 147 -1.29 -0.06 -3.47
N MET A 148 -1.22 0.36 -2.21
CA MET A 148 -1.05 1.74 -1.74
C MET A 148 0.39 2.03 -1.25
N ILE A 149 1.32 1.08 -1.38
CA ILE A 149 2.73 1.28 -1.03
C ILE A 149 3.53 1.66 -2.28
N ARG A 150 4.46 2.60 -2.13
CA ARG A 150 5.48 3.00 -3.11
C ARG A 150 6.84 3.01 -2.43
N ASP A 151 7.48 1.85 -2.41
CA ASP A 151 8.80 1.67 -1.82
C ASP A 151 9.88 1.90 -2.87
N THR A 152 10.65 2.98 -2.69
CA THR A 152 11.71 3.40 -3.63
C THR A 152 12.85 2.39 -3.74
N SER A 153 13.10 1.59 -2.70
CA SER A 153 14.14 0.53 -2.72
C SER A 153 13.76 -0.63 -3.67
N THR A 154 12.47 -0.82 -3.92
CA THR A 154 11.94 -1.92 -4.76
C THR A 154 11.55 -1.48 -6.17
N TYR A 155 11.59 -0.18 -6.46
CA TYR A 155 11.18 0.35 -7.76
C TYR A 155 12.15 -0.07 -8.86
N TRP A 156 11.65 -0.78 -9.87
CA TRP A 156 12.51 -1.45 -10.84
C TRP A 156 13.44 -0.50 -11.60
N GLN A 157 13.00 0.73 -11.96
CA GLN A 157 13.90 1.68 -12.61
C GLN A 157 15.07 2.10 -11.72
N PHE A 158 14.83 2.27 -10.42
CA PHE A 158 15.89 2.62 -9.47
C PHE A 158 16.84 1.44 -9.25
N LYS A 159 16.33 0.21 -9.24
CA LYS A 159 17.16 -0.99 -9.15
C LYS A 159 18.10 -1.18 -10.34
N GLN A 160 17.82 -0.59 -11.51
CA GLN A 160 18.74 -0.65 -12.65
C GLN A 160 20.08 0.02 -12.35
N LEU A 161 20.11 1.02 -11.45
CA LEU A 161 21.35 1.69 -11.02
C LEU A 161 22.32 0.73 -10.30
N THR A 162 21.81 -0.37 -9.75
CA THR A 162 22.54 -1.36 -8.94
C THR A 162 22.42 -2.76 -9.52
N GLU A 163 22.28 -2.88 -10.85
CA GLU A 163 22.23 -4.17 -11.56
C GLU A 163 21.14 -5.11 -11.00
N GLY A 164 20.01 -4.55 -10.56
CA GLY A 164 18.91 -5.30 -9.98
C GLY A 164 19.06 -5.62 -8.48
N ARG A 165 20.15 -5.25 -7.83
CA ARG A 165 20.26 -5.22 -6.34
C ARG A 165 19.45 -4.06 -5.76
N THR A 166 19.19 -4.08 -4.46
CA THR A 166 18.49 -2.98 -3.77
C THR A 166 19.45 -1.79 -3.62
N PRO A 167 19.16 -0.63 -4.21
CA PRO A 167 19.98 0.57 -4.05
C PRO A 167 19.69 1.23 -2.69
N GLY A 168 20.72 1.78 -2.05
CA GLY A 168 20.55 2.61 -0.86
C GLY A 168 20.02 4.02 -1.18
N LEU A 169 19.31 4.63 -0.23
CA LEU A 169 18.69 5.94 -0.39
C LEU A 169 19.69 7.05 -0.74
N LYS A 170 20.85 7.09 -0.06
CA LYS A 170 21.96 8.01 -0.37
C LYS A 170 22.42 7.93 -1.82
N ARG A 171 22.53 6.72 -2.38
CA ARG A 171 22.93 6.53 -3.79
C ARG A 171 21.86 7.00 -4.75
N LEU A 172 20.59 6.74 -4.46
CA LEU A 172 19.48 7.19 -5.31
C LEU A 172 19.35 8.70 -5.32
N THR A 173 19.40 9.34 -4.15
CA THR A 173 19.28 10.79 -3.99
C THR A 173 20.43 11.53 -4.68
N LEU A 174 21.67 11.04 -4.51
CA LEU A 174 22.81 11.60 -5.21
C LEU A 174 22.64 11.52 -6.73
N HIS A 175 22.21 10.36 -7.25
CA HIS A 175 22.11 10.13 -8.69
C HIS A 175 20.92 10.88 -9.34
N PHE A 176 19.73 10.81 -8.73
CA PHE A 176 18.50 11.32 -9.35
C PHE A 176 18.13 12.74 -8.94
N LEU A 177 18.55 13.18 -7.75
CA LEU A 177 18.22 14.50 -7.20
C LEU A 177 19.45 15.42 -7.12
N GLY A 178 20.67 14.91 -7.32
CA GLY A 178 21.91 15.68 -7.15
C GLY A 178 22.15 16.11 -5.70
N ALA A 179 21.51 15.44 -4.73
CA ALA A 179 21.55 15.81 -3.32
C ALA A 179 22.30 14.75 -2.50
N SER A 180 23.25 15.20 -1.68
CA SER A 180 23.93 14.35 -0.68
C SER A 180 23.15 14.38 0.63
N ILE A 181 22.85 13.19 1.15
CA ILE A 181 22.18 12.98 2.45
C ILE A 181 22.99 11.95 3.24
N GLN A 182 22.70 11.80 4.54
CA GLN A 182 23.37 10.82 5.40
C GLN A 182 24.92 10.98 5.34
N GLU A 183 25.41 12.22 5.46
CA GLU A 183 26.85 12.53 5.57
C GLU A 183 27.38 12.36 7.01
N GLY A 184 26.48 12.12 7.95
CA GLY A 184 26.76 11.74 9.33
C GLY A 184 25.62 10.90 9.86
N GLU A 185 25.14 11.24 11.05
CA GLU A 185 23.93 10.63 11.63
C GLU A 185 22.72 10.86 10.71
N HIS A 186 21.85 9.86 10.63
CA HIS A 186 20.64 9.92 9.83
C HIS A 186 19.61 10.83 10.48
N SER A 187 18.70 11.32 9.63
CA SER A 187 17.53 12.06 10.06
C SER A 187 16.33 11.48 9.34
N SER A 188 15.50 10.74 10.06
CA SER A 188 14.23 10.25 9.51
C SER A 188 13.37 11.32 8.81
N VAL A 189 13.45 12.59 9.22
CA VAL A 189 12.78 13.68 8.48
C VAL A 189 13.41 13.91 7.10
N GLN A 190 14.76 13.97 7.02
CA GLN A 190 15.48 14.10 5.76
C GLN A 190 15.22 12.91 4.85
N ASP A 191 15.24 11.70 5.40
CA ASP A 191 15.12 10.45 4.66
C ASP A 191 13.69 10.23 4.12
N ALA A 192 12.67 10.54 4.93
CA ALA A 192 11.28 10.54 4.47
C ALA A 192 11.04 11.54 3.32
N LYS A 193 11.63 12.75 3.41
CA LYS A 193 11.56 13.76 2.34
C LYS A 193 12.29 13.31 1.08
N ALA A 194 13.48 12.73 1.21
CA ALA A 194 14.26 12.20 0.10
C ALA A 194 13.50 11.08 -0.64
N ALA A 195 12.91 10.13 0.10
CA ALA A 195 12.08 9.08 -0.47
C ALA A 195 10.84 9.65 -1.20
N LEU A 196 10.20 10.67 -0.61
CA LEU A 196 9.09 11.37 -1.26
C LEU A 196 9.52 12.03 -2.57
N GLN A 197 10.64 12.75 -2.58
CA GLN A 197 11.15 13.43 -3.77
C GLN A 197 11.47 12.45 -4.89
N LEU A 198 12.11 11.32 -4.57
CA LEU A 198 12.36 10.24 -5.54
C LEU A 198 11.04 9.69 -6.12
N TYR A 199 10.03 9.44 -5.28
CA TYR A 199 8.72 9.03 -5.77
C TYR A 199 8.10 10.10 -6.66
N MET A 200 8.12 11.37 -6.27
CA MET A 200 7.53 12.47 -7.02
C MET A 200 8.18 12.65 -8.40
N LEU A 201 9.51 12.50 -8.48
CA LEU A 201 10.27 12.48 -9.74
C LEU A 201 9.77 11.35 -10.66
N ALA A 202 9.59 10.15 -10.12
CA ALA A 202 9.19 8.96 -10.89
C ALA A 202 7.66 8.77 -11.02
N ARG A 203 6.84 9.62 -10.38
CA ARG A 203 5.42 9.36 -10.11
C ARG A 203 4.63 9.03 -11.36
N LYS A 204 4.80 9.82 -12.42
CA LYS A 204 4.05 9.65 -13.68
C LYS A 204 4.26 8.25 -14.25
N ASP A 205 5.52 7.84 -14.38
CA ASP A 205 5.88 6.56 -14.98
C ASP A 205 5.53 5.40 -14.05
N TRP A 206 5.79 5.55 -12.75
CA TRP A 206 5.44 4.56 -11.74
C TRP A 206 3.95 4.24 -11.75
N GLU A 207 3.08 5.25 -11.67
CA GLU A 207 1.64 5.03 -11.65
C GLU A 207 1.11 4.48 -12.98
N LEU A 208 1.70 4.88 -14.11
CA LEU A 208 1.36 4.33 -15.42
C LEU A 208 1.70 2.83 -15.52
N LEU A 209 2.88 2.44 -15.04
CA LEU A 209 3.31 1.04 -15.00
C LEU A 209 2.39 0.17 -14.14
N LEU A 210 1.97 0.67 -12.98
CA LEU A 210 1.05 -0.06 -12.10
C LEU A 210 -0.33 -0.22 -12.73
N LYS A 211 -0.86 0.80 -13.42
CA LYS A 211 -2.11 0.70 -14.18
C LYS A 211 -2.00 -0.37 -15.27
N LYS A 212 -0.92 -0.37 -16.05
CA LYS A 212 -0.67 -1.38 -17.09
C LYS A 212 -0.56 -2.80 -16.54
N ARG A 213 0.07 -2.98 -15.37
CA ARG A 213 0.17 -4.30 -14.71
C ARG A 213 -1.19 -4.81 -14.22
N ARG A 214 -2.07 -3.92 -13.75
CA ARG A 214 -3.43 -4.26 -13.32
C ARG A 214 -4.35 -4.60 -14.49
N SER A 215 -4.15 -3.99 -15.66
CA SER A 215 -4.97 -4.24 -16.85
C SER A 215 -4.54 -5.46 -17.66
N ARG A 216 -3.42 -6.11 -17.33
CA ARG A 216 -3.00 -7.35 -18.00
C ARG A 216 -3.91 -8.51 -17.56
N PRO A 217 -4.52 -9.27 -18.50
CA PRO A 217 -5.25 -10.49 -18.17
C PRO A 217 -4.33 -11.46 -17.41
N ARG A 218 -4.84 -12.05 -16.32
CA ARG A 218 -4.16 -13.17 -15.67
C ARG A 218 -4.28 -14.37 -16.61
N ASN A 219 -3.30 -14.58 -17.48
CA ASN A 219 -3.18 -15.85 -18.22
C ASN A 219 -2.75 -16.96 -17.25
N GLY A 220 -3.73 -17.53 -16.56
CA GLY A 220 -3.59 -18.72 -15.73
C GLY A 220 -4.50 -19.82 -16.26
N ASN A 221 -4.00 -20.57 -17.25
CA ASN A 221 -4.27 -21.99 -17.49
C ASN A 221 -3.44 -22.45 -18.68
N LYS A 222 -2.24 -22.99 -18.43
CA LYS A 222 -1.63 -23.94 -19.37
C LYS A 222 -2.16 -25.32 -18.99
N PRO A 223 -2.89 -26.03 -19.86
CA PRO A 223 -3.20 -27.43 -19.60
C PRO A 223 -1.88 -28.23 -19.61
N HIS A 224 -1.71 -29.09 -18.62
CA HIS A 224 -0.68 -30.13 -18.62
C HIS A 224 -0.90 -31.02 -19.85
N GLY A 225 -0.10 -30.79 -20.88
CA GLY A 225 0.02 -31.69 -22.03
C GLY A 225 0.83 -32.91 -21.64
N SER A 226 0.12 -33.97 -21.27
CA SER A 226 0.63 -35.34 -21.27
C SER A 226 1.03 -35.73 -22.69
N GLN A 227 2.30 -36.11 -22.91
CA GLN A 227 2.73 -37.17 -23.84
C GLN A 227 4.26 -37.24 -23.89
N ARG A 228 4.84 -38.20 -23.14
CA ARG A 228 6.09 -38.84 -23.53
C ARG A 228 5.72 -40.17 -24.19
N LYS A 229 5.88 -40.25 -25.51
CA LYS A 229 5.97 -41.52 -26.22
C LYS A 229 7.41 -42.00 -26.08
N HIS A 230 7.60 -43.11 -25.37
CA HIS A 230 8.83 -43.89 -25.49
C HIS A 230 8.73 -44.72 -26.78
N LYS A 231 9.77 -44.64 -27.60
CA LYS A 231 10.16 -45.65 -28.55
C LYS A 231 11.67 -45.84 -28.39
#